data_AF-A0A1S1QKS3-F1
#
_entry.id   AF-A0A1S1QKS3-F1
#
_cell.length_a   1.000
_cell.length_b   1.000
_cell.length_c   1.000
_cell.angle_alpha   90.00
_cell.angle_beta   90.00
_cell.angle_gamma   90.00
#
_symmetry.space_group_name_H-M   'P 1'
#
loop_
_entity.id
_entity.type
_entity.pdbx_description
1 polymer ?
#
loop_
_entity_poly.entity_id
_entity_poly.type
_entity_poly.pdbx_seq_one_letter_code
_entity_poly.pdbx_strand_id
1 'polypeptide(L)'
;MHALQSRQLPRGWAAALFAGFVTVGALQPPRHERPPTQPAWADVLIVATLLLLLVAFLALLAGRRWGFTPAAYGSGGFVLVSAVCPAWDHHQIGAWWVAQIGISVAMLVGSVIGRSAPTRPTAAPSVSAAPSASAAPSASAGLSVLAAPGAVSVPAATGRFRDAR
;
A
#
# COMPACT_ATOMS: atom_id res chain seq x y z
N MET A 1 -24.82 -0.73 -6.38
CA MET A 1 -23.79 -0.29 -7.35
C MET A 1 -22.60 0.45 -6.71
N HIS A 2 -22.77 1.25 -5.65
CA HIS A 2 -21.66 2.01 -5.03
C HIS A 2 -20.49 1.20 -4.42
N ALA A 3 -20.73 0.00 -3.88
CA ALA A 3 -19.66 -0.83 -3.30
C ALA A 3 -18.70 -1.43 -4.34
N LEU A 4 -19.14 -1.53 -5.61
CA LEU A 4 -18.27 -1.92 -6.71
C LEU A 4 -17.34 -0.75 -7.07
N GLN A 5 -17.88 0.46 -7.14
CA GLN A 5 -17.14 1.69 -7.47
C GLN A 5 -15.96 1.96 -6.51
N SER A 6 -16.11 1.67 -5.21
CA SER A 6 -15.04 1.87 -4.22
C SER A 6 -13.87 0.88 -4.34
N ARG A 7 -14.13 -0.33 -4.85
CA ARG A 7 -13.10 -1.35 -5.13
C ARG A 7 -12.47 -1.23 -6.52
N GLN A 8 -13.17 -0.59 -7.45
CA GLN A 8 -12.69 -0.33 -8.80
C GLN A 8 -11.58 0.72 -8.82
N LEU A 9 -11.65 1.74 -7.95
CA LEU A 9 -10.66 2.82 -7.93
C LEU A 9 -9.23 2.35 -7.58
N PRO A 10 -8.98 1.54 -6.52
CA PRO A 10 -7.65 1.00 -6.27
C PRO A 10 -7.12 0.14 -7.42
N ARG A 11 -7.96 -0.71 -8.02
CA ARG A 11 -7.53 -1.61 -9.11
C ARG A 11 -7.26 -0.88 -10.41
N GLY A 12 -8.08 0.10 -10.75
CA GLY A 12 -7.84 1.00 -11.88
C GLY A 12 -6.53 1.76 -11.70
N TRP A 13 -6.25 2.23 -10.47
CA TRP A 13 -4.96 2.87 -10.18
C TRP A 13 -3.78 1.90 -10.22
N ALA A 14 -3.93 0.64 -9.79
CA ALA A 14 -2.89 -0.38 -9.97
C ALA A 14 -2.52 -0.55 -11.46
N ALA A 15 -3.52 -0.61 -12.34
CA ALA A 15 -3.29 -0.69 -13.78
C ALA A 15 -2.59 0.57 -14.32
N ALA A 16 -2.99 1.76 -13.86
CA ALA A 16 -2.34 3.02 -14.25
C ALA A 16 -0.88 3.10 -13.78
N LEU A 17 -0.57 2.67 -12.54
CA LEU A 17 0.80 2.61 -12.03
C LEU A 17 1.65 1.63 -12.83
N PHE A 18 1.12 0.45 -13.13
CA PHE A 18 1.83 -0.54 -13.94
C PHE A 18 2.10 -0.02 -15.35
N ALA A 19 1.09 0.57 -16.00
CA ALA A 19 1.26 1.18 -17.32
C ALA A 19 2.28 2.31 -17.30
N GLY A 20 2.25 3.18 -16.28
CA GLY A 20 3.25 4.23 -16.08
C GLY A 20 4.66 3.67 -15.94
N PHE A 21 4.85 2.68 -15.08
CA PHE A 21 6.13 2.00 -14.88
C PHE A 21 6.67 1.37 -16.18
N VAL A 22 5.83 0.62 -16.90
CA VAL A 22 6.20 0.01 -18.19
C VAL A 22 6.57 1.07 -19.21
N THR A 23 5.81 2.17 -19.29
CA THR A 23 6.09 3.27 -20.22
C THR A 23 7.41 3.96 -19.90
N VAL A 24 7.68 4.24 -18.62
CA VAL A 24 8.96 4.80 -18.17
C VAL A 24 10.12 3.86 -18.54
N GLY A 25 9.97 2.55 -18.30
CA GLY A 25 10.96 1.55 -18.69
C GLY A 25 11.18 1.45 -20.21
N ALA A 26 10.13 1.60 -21.01
CA ALA A 26 10.23 1.60 -22.48
C ALA A 26 10.89 2.86 -23.05
N LEU A 27 10.79 3.99 -22.33
CA LEU A 27 11.49 5.23 -22.65
C LEU A 27 12.97 5.20 -22.24
N GLN A 28 13.42 4.18 -21.50
CA GLN A 28 14.79 4.07 -21.03
C GLN A 28 15.74 3.79 -22.21
N PRO A 29 16.77 4.60 -22.43
CA PRO A 29 17.84 4.27 -23.37
C PRO A 29 18.50 2.92 -23.02
N PRO A 30 19.18 2.26 -23.99
CA PRO A 30 19.92 1.04 -23.74
C PRO A 30 20.83 1.17 -22.52
N ARG A 31 20.89 0.13 -21.69
CA ARG A 31 21.73 0.13 -20.50
C ARG A 31 23.19 0.34 -20.88
N HIS A 32 23.76 1.41 -20.36
CA HIS A 32 25.20 1.61 -20.33
C HIS A 32 25.73 1.08 -18.99
N GLU A 33 27.03 0.82 -18.91
CA GLU A 33 27.68 0.48 -17.65
C GLU A 33 27.44 1.56 -16.59
N ARG A 34 27.43 1.16 -15.32
CA ARG A 34 27.27 2.06 -14.18
C ARG A 34 28.36 3.16 -14.25
N PRO A 35 27.99 4.46 -14.30
CA PRO A 35 28.99 5.52 -14.31
C PRO A 35 29.85 5.46 -13.04
N PRO A 36 31.18 5.70 -13.13
CA PRO A 36 32.05 5.71 -11.96
C PRO A 36 31.69 6.81 -10.97
N THR A 37 31.00 7.86 -11.44
CA THR A 37 30.49 8.98 -10.63
C THR A 37 29.18 8.68 -9.90
N GLN A 38 28.52 7.56 -10.20
CA GLN A 38 27.26 7.20 -9.56
C GLN A 38 27.50 6.73 -8.11
N PRO A 39 26.93 7.41 -7.10
CA PRO A 39 27.12 7.01 -5.71
C PRO A 39 26.35 5.72 -5.39
N ALA A 40 26.88 4.89 -4.49
CA ALA A 40 26.28 3.59 -4.14
C ALA A 40 24.85 3.70 -3.57
N TRP A 41 24.52 4.82 -2.92
CA TRP A 41 23.17 5.05 -2.39
C TRP A 41 22.12 5.16 -3.51
N ALA A 42 22.50 5.55 -4.73
CA ALA A 42 21.57 5.66 -5.85
C ALA A 42 21.00 4.28 -6.24
N ASP A 43 21.84 3.24 -6.24
CA ASP A 43 21.42 1.86 -6.52
C ASP A 43 20.43 1.37 -5.45
N VAL A 44 20.73 1.66 -4.18
CA VAL A 44 19.84 1.34 -3.05
C VAL A 44 18.50 2.06 -3.19
N LEU A 45 18.51 3.34 -3.56
CA LEU A 45 17.31 4.13 -3.77
C LEU A 45 16.46 3.60 -4.93
N ILE A 46 17.08 3.20 -6.04
CA ILE A 46 16.40 2.58 -7.18
C ILE A 46 15.73 1.28 -6.74
N VAL A 47 16.46 0.39 -6.06
CA VAL A 47 15.90 -0.88 -5.58
C VAL A 47 14.73 -0.64 -4.61
N ALA A 48 14.90 0.25 -3.63
CA ALA A 48 13.84 0.60 -2.69
C ALA A 48 12.60 1.16 -3.40
N THR A 49 12.80 2.03 -4.38
CA THR A 49 11.75 2.60 -5.23
C THR A 49 10.97 1.53 -5.98
N LEU A 50 11.67 0.58 -6.61
CA LEU A 50 11.05 -0.52 -7.35
C LEU A 50 10.25 -1.44 -6.42
N LEU A 51 10.80 -1.77 -5.24
CA LEU A 51 10.11 -2.57 -4.24
C LEU A 51 8.83 -1.88 -3.74
N LEU A 52 8.88 -0.57 -3.48
CA LEU A 52 7.71 0.21 -3.07
C LEU A 52 6.63 0.21 -4.15
N LEU A 53 6.99 0.38 -5.43
CA LEU A 53 6.03 0.30 -6.54
C LEU A 53 5.44 -1.11 -6.70
N LEU A 54 6.24 -2.15 -6.52
CA LEU A 54 5.75 -3.54 -6.55
C LEU A 54 4.75 -3.79 -5.41
N VAL A 55 5.10 -3.41 -4.18
CA VAL A 55 4.20 -3.52 -3.02
C VAL A 55 2.92 -2.73 -3.24
N ALA A 56 3.02 -1.52 -3.77
CA ALA A 56 1.88 -0.69 -4.10
C ALA A 56 0.97 -1.36 -5.14
N PHE A 57 1.54 -1.85 -6.23
CA PHE A 57 0.82 -2.55 -7.29
C PHE A 57 0.04 -3.75 -6.73
N LEU A 58 0.70 -4.63 -5.98
CA LEU A 58 0.07 -5.81 -5.40
C LEU A 58 -1.05 -5.45 -4.41
N ALA A 59 -0.80 -4.47 -3.54
CA ALA A 59 -1.79 -3.99 -2.57
C ALA A 59 -3.04 -3.40 -3.27
N LEU A 60 -2.83 -2.52 -4.24
CA LEU A 60 -3.91 -1.86 -4.99
C LEU A 60 -4.69 -2.83 -5.88
N LEU A 61 -4.00 -3.80 -6.50
CA LEU A 61 -4.62 -4.88 -7.26
C LEU A 61 -5.51 -5.77 -6.37
N ALA A 62 -5.05 -6.05 -5.14
CA ALA A 62 -5.84 -6.70 -4.10
C ALA A 62 -6.98 -5.81 -3.54
N GLY A 63 -7.15 -4.58 -4.04
CA GLY A 63 -8.18 -3.64 -3.62
C GLY A 63 -7.87 -2.93 -2.29
N ARG A 64 -6.62 -2.99 -1.81
CA ARG A 64 -6.20 -2.40 -0.53
C ARG A 64 -5.78 -0.95 -0.72
N ARG A 65 -6.54 -0.03 -0.14
CA ARG A 65 -6.29 1.42 -0.21
C ARG A 65 -4.96 1.86 0.41
N TRP A 66 -4.41 1.12 1.38
CA TRP A 66 -3.11 1.47 1.95
C TRP A 66 -1.98 1.44 0.91
N GLY A 67 -2.17 0.75 -0.23
CA GLY A 67 -1.22 0.70 -1.34
C GLY A 67 -0.92 2.07 -1.99
N PHE A 68 -1.76 3.08 -1.78
CA PHE A 68 -1.44 4.45 -2.22
C PHE A 68 -0.24 5.07 -1.50
N THR A 69 0.04 4.66 -0.25
CA THR A 69 1.21 5.14 0.50
C THR A 69 2.54 4.70 -0.12
N PRO A 70 2.82 3.40 -0.29
CA PRO A 70 4.02 2.96 -1.00
C PRO A 70 4.03 3.42 -2.46
N ALA A 71 2.87 3.60 -3.11
CA ALA A 71 2.81 4.17 -4.47
C ALA A 71 3.38 5.60 -4.51
N ALA A 72 3.01 6.43 -3.53
CA ALA A 72 3.52 7.79 -3.42
C ALA A 72 5.03 7.82 -3.15
N TYR A 73 5.52 7.02 -2.19
CA TYR A 73 6.96 6.96 -1.91
C TYR A 73 7.77 6.39 -3.08
N GLY A 74 7.31 5.31 -3.72
CA GLY A 74 7.95 4.75 -4.90
C GLY A 74 7.97 5.74 -6.07
N SER A 75 6.84 6.38 -6.37
CA SER A 75 6.79 7.38 -7.44
C SER A 75 7.67 8.60 -7.13
N GLY A 76 7.74 9.03 -5.87
CA GLY A 76 8.63 10.10 -5.43
C GLY A 76 10.11 9.73 -5.56
N GLY A 77 10.47 8.49 -5.23
CA GLY A 77 11.80 7.94 -5.49
C GLY A 77 12.14 7.92 -6.97
N PHE A 78 11.19 7.55 -7.84
CA PHE A 78 11.36 7.61 -9.29
C PHE A 78 11.64 9.03 -9.79
N VAL A 79 10.84 10.01 -9.36
CA VAL A 79 11.06 11.43 -9.68
C VAL A 79 12.44 11.89 -9.22
N LEU A 80 12.82 11.55 -7.99
CA LEU A 80 14.12 11.93 -7.44
C LEU A 80 15.27 11.33 -8.24
N VAL A 81 15.25 10.02 -8.51
CA VAL A 81 16.29 9.35 -9.30
C VAL A 81 16.36 9.97 -10.69
N SER A 82 15.24 10.09 -11.41
CA SER A 82 15.19 10.67 -12.75
C SER A 82 15.72 12.11 -12.78
N ALA A 83 15.42 12.93 -11.77
CA ALA A 83 15.90 14.31 -11.69
C ALA A 83 17.42 14.42 -11.50
N VAL A 84 18.03 13.47 -10.80
CA VAL A 84 19.48 13.48 -10.51
C VAL A 84 20.29 12.73 -11.59
N CYS A 85 19.66 11.91 -12.44
CA CYS A 85 20.32 11.18 -13.52
C CYS A 85 21.26 12.03 -14.41
N PRO A 86 20.92 13.28 -14.81
CA PRO A 86 21.83 14.11 -15.61
C PRO A 86 23.12 14.49 -14.86
N ALA A 87 23.08 14.62 -13.54
CA ALA A 87 24.23 15.03 -12.73
C ALA A 87 25.33 13.96 -12.68
N TRP A 88 25.01 12.71 -13.04
CA TRP A 88 25.96 11.60 -13.08
C TRP A 88 26.40 11.22 -14.49
N ASP A 89 26.06 12.05 -15.49
CA ASP A 89 26.28 11.77 -16.92
C ASP A 89 25.67 10.41 -17.34
N HIS A 90 24.68 9.94 -16.59
CA HIS A 90 24.04 8.66 -16.82
C HIS A 90 23.03 8.75 -17.98
N HIS A 91 22.54 9.95 -18.27
CA HIS A 91 21.56 10.23 -19.29
C HIS A 91 21.67 11.67 -19.79
N GLN A 92 21.72 11.86 -21.11
CA GLN A 92 21.61 13.18 -21.72
C GLN A 92 20.18 13.71 -21.59
N ILE A 93 20.04 15.00 -21.22
CA ILE A 93 18.73 15.66 -21.14
C ILE A 93 18.10 15.66 -22.55
N GLY A 94 16.89 15.10 -22.66
CA GLY A 94 16.16 15.01 -23.92
C GLY A 94 14.67 14.78 -23.72
N ALA A 95 13.92 14.70 -24.83
CA ALA A 95 12.47 14.55 -24.80
C ALA A 95 12.02 13.28 -24.02
N TRP A 96 12.79 12.20 -24.14
CA TRP A 96 12.53 10.95 -23.42
C TRP A 96 12.66 11.12 -21.89
N TRP A 97 13.63 11.92 -21.42
CA TRP A 97 13.83 12.23 -19.99
C TRP A 97 12.66 13.06 -19.44
N VAL A 98 12.25 14.09 -20.20
CA VAL A 98 11.09 14.92 -19.83
C VAL A 98 9.83 14.06 -19.73
N ALA A 99 9.62 13.13 -20.67
CA ALA A 99 8.50 12.21 -20.63
C ALA A 99 8.55 11.28 -19.40
N GLN A 100 9.72 10.73 -19.06
CA GLN A 100 9.87 9.90 -17.86
C GLN A 100 9.56 10.67 -16.56
N ILE A 101 10.06 11.89 -16.43
CA ILE A 101 9.73 12.74 -15.27
C ILE A 101 8.24 13.06 -15.25
N GLY A 102 7.65 13.45 -16.39
CA GLY A 102 6.23 13.77 -16.47
C GLY A 102 5.33 12.62 -16.03
N ILE A 103 5.61 11.41 -16.50
CA ILE A 103 4.87 10.19 -16.11
C ILE A 103 5.07 9.91 -14.62
N SER A 104 6.31 9.99 -14.12
CA SER A 104 6.62 9.74 -12.71
C SER A 104 5.93 10.75 -11.77
N VAL A 105 5.86 12.02 -12.17
CA VAL A 105 5.12 13.07 -11.45
C VAL A 105 3.62 12.79 -11.48
N ALA A 106 3.06 12.38 -12.61
CA ALA A 106 1.64 12.01 -12.69
C ALA A 106 1.30 10.83 -11.76
N MET A 107 2.17 9.81 -11.72
CA MET A 107 2.05 8.68 -10.79
C MET A 107 2.13 9.15 -9.33
N LEU A 108 3.04 10.05 -9.00
CA LEU A 108 3.18 10.62 -7.66
C LEU A 108 1.91 11.39 -7.25
N VAL A 109 1.48 12.35 -8.08
CA VAL A 109 0.31 13.20 -7.80
C VAL A 109 -0.94 12.34 -7.66
N GLY A 110 -1.19 11.42 -8.60
CA GLY A 110 -2.36 10.53 -8.53
C GLY A 110 -2.33 9.62 -7.29
N SER A 111 -1.15 9.17 -6.88
CA SER A 111 -1.00 8.37 -5.65
C SER A 111 -1.26 9.18 -4.39
N VAL A 112 -0.81 10.43 -4.34
CA VAL A 112 -1.09 11.36 -3.23
C VAL A 112 -2.57 11.69 -3.16
N ILE A 113 -3.22 11.98 -4.29
CA ILE A 113 -4.67 12.23 -4.36
C ILE A 113 -5.45 11.00 -3.89
N GLY A 114 -5.09 9.82 -4.41
CA GLY A 114 -5.74 8.55 -4.04
C GLY A 114 -5.60 8.21 -2.56
N ARG A 115 -4.46 8.56 -1.94
CA ARG A 115 -4.22 8.43 -0.50
C ARG A 115 -5.14 9.36 0.32
N SER A 116 -5.36 10.59 -0.15
CA SER A 116 -6.16 11.61 0.54
C SER A 116 -7.66 11.45 0.35
N ALA A 117 -8.12 10.59 -0.56
CA ALA A 117 -9.53 10.41 -0.87
C ALA A 117 -10.31 9.81 0.33
N PRO A 118 -11.32 10.50 0.89
CA PRO A 118 -12.06 10.04 2.05
C PRO A 118 -12.64 8.64 1.87
N THR A 119 -12.51 7.80 2.90
CA THR A 119 -13.36 6.61 3.04
C THR A 119 -14.71 7.07 3.56
N ARG A 120 -15.73 7.14 2.70
CA ARG A 120 -17.08 7.51 3.14
C ARG A 120 -17.52 6.53 4.23
N PRO A 121 -17.91 6.99 5.43
CA PRO A 121 -18.43 6.12 6.48
C PRO A 121 -19.64 5.37 5.94
N THR A 122 -19.66 4.04 6.09
CA THR A 122 -20.91 3.29 5.95
C THR A 122 -21.83 3.85 7.02
N ALA A 123 -22.90 4.55 6.62
CA ALA A 123 -23.92 4.98 7.56
C ALA A 123 -24.32 3.76 8.38
N ALA A 124 -24.15 3.85 9.71
CA ALA A 124 -24.60 2.79 10.59
C ALA A 124 -26.07 2.51 10.25
N PRO A 125 -26.49 1.23 10.17
CA PRO A 125 -27.90 0.94 9.97
C PRO A 125 -28.66 1.71 11.04
N SER A 126 -29.55 2.60 10.60
CA SER A 126 -30.45 3.29 11.51
C SER A 126 -31.26 2.19 12.18
N VAL A 127 -30.91 1.87 13.43
CA VAL A 127 -31.76 1.05 14.28
C VAL A 127 -33.01 1.90 14.46
N SER A 128 -33.99 1.67 13.59
CA SER A 128 -35.34 2.21 13.76
C SER A 128 -35.77 1.69 15.12
N ALA A 129 -35.82 2.58 16.11
CA ALA A 129 -36.22 2.25 17.46
C ALA A 129 -37.54 1.46 17.38
N ALA A 130 -37.50 0.21 17.82
CA ALA A 130 -38.72 -0.56 18.00
C ALA A 130 -39.62 0.22 18.96
N PRO A 131 -40.94 0.31 18.69
CA PRO A 131 -41.86 1.04 19.56
C PRO A 131 -41.82 0.46 20.97
N SER A 132 -41.67 1.34 21.95
CA SER A 132 -41.63 1.05 23.38
C SER A 132 -42.89 0.31 23.81
N ALA A 133 -42.76 -0.99 24.10
CA ALA A 133 -43.79 -1.71 24.84
C ALA A 133 -43.69 -1.32 26.32
N SER A 134 -44.75 -0.69 26.80
CA SER A 134 -44.97 -0.28 28.19
C SER A 134 -45.17 -1.50 29.11
N ALA A 135 -44.34 -1.56 30.16
CA ALA A 135 -44.57 -2.08 31.52
C ALA A 135 -45.39 -3.37 31.79
N ALA A 136 -44.77 -4.35 32.47
CA ALA A 136 -44.96 -4.70 33.91
C ALA A 136 -44.39 -6.13 34.24
N PRO A 137 -44.41 -6.65 35.48
CA PRO A 137 -43.39 -6.46 36.52
C PRO A 137 -42.69 -7.77 36.98
N SER A 138 -41.73 -7.57 37.90
CA SER A 138 -40.80 -8.49 38.56
C SER A 138 -41.37 -9.79 39.15
N ALA A 139 -40.60 -10.88 39.02
CA ALA A 139 -40.56 -11.96 40.01
C ALA A 139 -39.12 -12.49 40.17
N SER A 140 -38.62 -12.38 41.39
CA SER A 140 -37.38 -12.91 41.94
C SER A 140 -37.44 -14.41 42.18
N ALA A 141 -36.33 -15.13 41.96
CA ALA A 141 -35.74 -16.14 42.87
C ALA A 141 -34.81 -17.08 42.10
N GLY A 142 -33.64 -17.39 42.67
CA GLY A 142 -32.85 -18.55 42.23
C GLY A 142 -31.34 -18.39 42.28
N LEU A 143 -30.81 -18.13 43.47
CA LEU A 143 -29.39 -18.30 43.79
C LEU A 143 -29.02 -19.79 43.65
N SER A 144 -27.96 -20.12 42.93
CA SER A 144 -27.21 -21.38 43.14
C SER A 144 -25.74 -21.16 42.80
N VAL A 145 -24.96 -21.10 43.86
CA VAL A 145 -23.50 -21.20 43.91
C VAL A 145 -23.14 -22.68 43.86
N LEU A 146 -22.22 -23.10 42.97
CA LEU A 146 -21.22 -24.11 43.35
C LEU A 146 -19.99 -24.16 42.40
N ALA A 147 -18.83 -23.93 43.02
CA ALA A 147 -17.49 -24.48 42.77
C ALA A 147 -16.71 -24.20 41.45
N ALA A 148 -15.60 -23.46 41.63
CA ALA A 148 -14.32 -23.61 40.91
C ALA A 148 -13.51 -24.81 41.50
N PRO A 149 -12.27 -25.16 41.09
CA PRO A 149 -11.40 -24.65 40.01
C PRO A 149 -10.77 -25.78 39.13
N GLY A 150 -10.10 -25.41 38.03
CA GLY A 150 -9.33 -26.37 37.23
C GLY A 150 -8.41 -25.69 36.22
N ALA A 151 -7.23 -25.27 36.67
CA ALA A 151 -6.14 -24.83 35.83
C ALA A 151 -5.52 -26.03 35.11
N VAL A 152 -5.36 -25.95 33.78
CA VAL A 152 -4.41 -26.80 33.04
C VAL A 152 -3.56 -25.92 32.13
N SER A 153 -2.27 -25.99 32.42
CA SER A 153 -1.14 -25.36 31.75
C SER A 153 -0.95 -25.88 30.33
N VAL A 154 -0.66 -25.00 29.37
CA VAL A 154 -0.17 -25.38 28.03
C VAL A 154 1.36 -25.20 28.02
N PRO A 155 2.14 -26.20 27.58
CA PRO A 155 3.60 -26.13 27.60
C PRO A 155 4.17 -25.25 26.48
N ALA A 156 5.32 -24.65 26.80
CA ALA A 156 6.17 -23.89 25.90
C ALA A 156 6.75 -24.77 24.78
N ALA A 157 6.61 -24.32 23.53
CA ALA A 157 7.31 -24.91 22.39
C ALA A 157 8.70 -24.26 22.25
N THR A 158 9.72 -24.93 22.78
CA THR A 158 11.14 -24.66 22.48
C THR A 158 11.55 -25.43 21.23
N GLY A 159 11.52 -24.77 20.07
CA GLY A 159 12.10 -25.28 18.82
C GLY A 159 13.45 -24.61 18.55
N ARG A 160 14.55 -25.31 18.91
CA ARG A 160 15.94 -25.01 18.52
C ARG A 160 16.44 -26.16 17.65
N PHE A 161 17.43 -25.89 16.79
CA PHE A 161 18.05 -26.71 15.72
C PHE A 161 17.43 -26.47 14.34
N ARG A 162 18.20 -26.16 13.29
CA ARG A 162 19.50 -26.74 12.94
C ARG A 162 20.27 -25.84 11.97
N ASP A 163 21.54 -25.59 12.29
CA ASP A 163 22.55 -25.15 11.33
C ASP A 163 22.77 -26.24 10.27
N ALA A 164 22.82 -25.85 9.01
CA ALA A 164 23.38 -26.66 7.93
C ALA A 164 24.16 -25.74 6.99
N ARG A 165 25.49 -25.78 7.19
CA ARG A 165 26.61 -25.67 6.24
C ARG A 165 26.47 -24.74 5.03
#